data_AF-A0A2I0A6T3-F1
#
_entry.id   AF-A0A2I0A6T3-F1
#
_cell.length_a   1.000
_cell.length_b   1.000
_cell.length_c   1.000
_cell.angle_alpha   90.00
_cell.angle_beta   90.00
_cell.angle_gamma   90.00
#
_symmetry.space_group_name_H-M   'P 1'
#
loop_
_entity.id
_entity.type
_entity.pdbx_description
1 polymer ?
#
loop_
_entity_poly.entity_id
_entity_poly.type
_entity_poly.pdbx_seq_one_letter_code
_entity_poly.pdbx_strand_id
1 'polypeptide(L)'
;MFLQAITEKGGRFLEAPVSGSKKPAEDGQLIILAAEVTPAFDVLGKKSFFLGPVGNGARMKLVVNMIMGSMMNALSEGLALAGSAGLNQQTLLDVMVERTTIDHGAIANPMFKLKGPAMIKGSYPPAFPLKHQQKDMRLAAFKKARGLGLGDQDFSAVYQVLKGTESSGEQ
;
A
#
# COMPACT_ATOMS: atom_id res chain seq x y z
N MET A 1 2.75 8.62 -22.40
CA MET A 1 1.77 8.18 -23.42
C MET A 1 0.45 8.94 -23.29
N PHE A 2 -0.29 8.88 -22.17
CA PHE A 2 -1.57 9.62 -22.04
C PHE A 2 -1.46 11.14 -22.01
N LEU A 3 -0.53 11.70 -21.22
CA LEU A 3 -0.28 13.15 -21.18
C LEU A 3 -0.08 13.70 -22.61
N GLN A 4 0.89 13.14 -23.32
CA GLN A 4 1.25 13.54 -24.67
C GLN A 4 0.07 13.43 -25.65
N ALA A 5 -0.63 12.30 -25.66
CA ALA A 5 -1.78 12.09 -26.57
C ALA A 5 -2.95 13.07 -26.32
N ILE A 6 -3.13 13.52 -25.07
CA ILE A 6 -4.17 14.50 -24.71
C ILE A 6 -3.74 15.91 -25.09
N THR A 7 -2.49 16.28 -24.77
CA THR A 7 -1.97 17.62 -25.07
C THR A 7 -1.82 17.87 -26.58
N GLU A 8 -1.44 16.85 -27.35
CA GLU A 8 -1.36 16.94 -28.83
C GLU A 8 -2.72 17.22 -29.48
N LYS A 9 -3.83 16.88 -28.80
CA LYS A 9 -5.19 17.18 -29.24
C LYS A 9 -5.76 18.47 -28.62
N GLY A 10 -4.92 19.28 -27.96
CA GLY A 10 -5.31 20.54 -27.32
C GLY A 10 -6.01 20.38 -25.95
N GLY A 11 -6.03 19.18 -25.38
CA GLY A 11 -6.61 18.93 -24.05
C GLY A 11 -5.63 19.25 -22.91
N ARG A 12 -6.18 19.42 -21.70
CA ARG A 12 -5.40 19.47 -20.44
C ARG A 12 -5.44 18.11 -19.76
N PHE A 13 -4.30 17.67 -19.21
CA PHE A 13 -4.18 16.42 -18.47
C PHE A 13 -3.75 16.69 -17.03
N LEU A 14 -4.42 16.03 -16.08
CA LEU A 14 -4.09 16.04 -14.66
C LEU A 14 -3.97 14.61 -14.16
N GLU A 15 -2.82 14.26 -13.60
CA GLU A 15 -2.70 13.06 -12.79
C GLU A 15 -3.07 13.37 -11.33
N ALA A 16 -3.86 12.48 -10.73
CA ALA A 16 -4.25 12.58 -9.33
C ALA A 16 -4.53 11.19 -8.71
N PRO A 17 -3.54 10.28 -8.64
CA PRO A 17 -3.70 9.03 -7.90
C PRO A 17 -4.12 9.27 -6.45
N VAL A 18 -4.86 8.32 -5.89
CA VAL A 18 -5.47 8.45 -4.55
C VAL A 18 -4.99 7.35 -3.59
N SER A 19 -4.95 7.68 -2.30
CA SER A 19 -4.77 6.74 -1.21
C SER A 19 -6.02 6.71 -0.32
N GLY A 20 -6.46 5.51 0.02
CA GLY A 20 -7.77 5.23 0.60
C GLY A 20 -8.48 4.15 -0.22
N SER A 21 -9.13 3.21 0.45
CA SER A 21 -9.95 2.17 -0.19
C SER A 21 -11.40 2.65 -0.33
N LYS A 22 -12.35 1.73 -0.51
CA LYS A 22 -13.77 1.99 -0.72
C LYS A 22 -14.39 2.94 0.31
N LYS A 23 -14.27 2.64 1.60
CA LYS A 23 -14.89 3.46 2.65
C LYS A 23 -14.37 4.92 2.66
N PRO A 24 -13.05 5.18 2.63
CA PRO A 24 -12.54 6.54 2.45
C PRO A 24 -12.99 7.23 1.15
N ALA A 25 -13.23 6.49 0.07
CA ALA A 25 -13.76 7.06 -1.17
C ALA A 25 -15.22 7.51 -1.03
N GLU A 26 -16.06 6.67 -0.41
CA GLU A 26 -17.47 6.97 -0.13
C GLU A 26 -17.63 8.18 0.81
N ASP A 27 -16.71 8.34 1.76
CA ASP A 27 -16.75 9.39 2.77
C ASP A 27 -16.08 10.72 2.36
N GLY A 28 -15.52 10.80 1.15
CA GLY A 28 -14.72 11.97 0.73
C GLY A 28 -13.44 12.14 1.57
N GLN A 29 -12.86 11.05 2.05
CA GLN A 29 -11.70 11.02 2.96
C GLN A 29 -10.41 10.54 2.28
N LEU A 30 -10.35 10.57 0.95
CA LEU A 30 -9.15 10.21 0.19
C LEU A 30 -7.98 11.17 0.47
N ILE A 31 -6.78 10.63 0.29
CA ILE A 31 -5.56 11.44 0.14
C ILE A 31 -5.21 11.47 -1.34
N ILE A 32 -5.14 12.66 -1.91
CA ILE A 32 -4.94 12.88 -3.35
C ILE A 32 -3.49 13.30 -3.59
N LEU A 33 -2.84 12.64 -4.55
CA LEU A 33 -1.42 12.81 -4.88
C LEU A 33 -1.32 13.36 -6.31
N ALA A 34 -1.37 14.68 -6.49
CA ALA A 34 -1.64 15.29 -7.79
C ALA A 34 -0.51 16.17 -8.33
N ALA A 35 -0.49 16.33 -9.65
CA ALA A 35 0.39 17.27 -10.36
C ALA A 35 -0.17 18.71 -10.41
N GLU A 36 -1.37 18.95 -9.89
CA GLU A 36 -2.02 20.26 -9.69
C GLU A 36 -3.10 20.04 -8.62
N VAL A 37 -3.36 21.03 -7.74
CA VAL A 37 -4.44 20.93 -6.73
C VAL A 37 -5.61 21.79 -7.17
N THR A 38 -6.82 21.23 -7.16
CA THR A 38 -8.04 21.91 -7.61
C THR A 38 -9.13 21.86 -6.52
N PRO A 39 -10.07 22.83 -6.47
CA PRO A 39 -11.13 22.84 -5.47
C PRO A 39 -12.04 21.60 -5.48
N ALA A 40 -12.15 20.91 -6.63
CA ALA A 40 -12.92 19.66 -6.73
C ALA A 40 -12.36 18.57 -5.79
N PHE A 41 -11.08 18.63 -5.44
CA PHE A 41 -10.46 17.65 -4.56
C PHE A 41 -10.91 17.77 -3.11
N ASP A 42 -11.42 18.92 -2.68
CA ASP A 42 -11.90 19.13 -1.31
C ASP A 42 -13.21 18.36 -1.04
N VAL A 43 -13.94 17.98 -2.10
CA VAL A 43 -15.11 17.11 -2.01
C VAL A 43 -14.72 15.63 -1.94
N LEU A 44 -13.66 15.26 -2.64
CA LEU A 44 -13.23 13.86 -2.81
C LEU A 44 -12.30 13.39 -1.69
N GLY A 45 -11.58 14.31 -1.06
CA GLY A 45 -10.50 13.99 -0.17
C GLY A 45 -10.40 14.92 1.02
N LYS A 46 -9.81 14.38 2.09
CA LYS A 46 -9.44 15.16 3.28
C LYS A 46 -8.12 15.89 3.12
N LYS A 47 -7.31 15.52 2.12
CA LYS A 47 -6.00 16.11 1.87
C LYS A 47 -5.55 15.92 0.42
N SER A 48 -4.97 16.97 -0.14
CA SER A 48 -4.33 16.96 -1.46
C SER A 48 -2.88 17.40 -1.35
N PHE A 49 -1.99 16.70 -2.06
CA PHE A 49 -0.57 17.02 -2.17
C PHE A 49 -0.24 17.41 -3.61
N PHE A 50 0.40 18.56 -3.79
CA PHE A 50 1.04 18.92 -5.05
C PHE A 50 2.43 18.29 -5.11
N LEU A 51 2.68 17.45 -6.12
CA LEU A 51 3.90 16.66 -6.25
C LEU A 51 4.79 17.10 -7.43
N GLY A 52 4.49 18.26 -8.02
CA GLY A 52 5.22 18.79 -9.17
C GLY A 52 4.73 18.20 -10.50
N PRO A 53 5.61 18.01 -11.49
CA PRO A 53 5.20 17.63 -12.83
C PRO A 53 4.59 16.23 -12.90
N VAL A 54 3.78 16.00 -13.94
CA VAL A 54 3.15 14.71 -14.25
C VAL A 54 4.19 13.58 -14.25
N GLY A 55 3.84 12.48 -13.60
CA GLY A 55 4.66 11.32 -13.32
C GLY A 55 5.00 11.19 -11.83
N ASN A 56 5.10 12.29 -11.10
CA ASN A 56 5.49 12.27 -9.69
C ASN A 56 4.40 11.72 -8.76
N GLY A 57 3.12 12.00 -9.03
CA GLY A 57 2.01 11.40 -8.28
C GLY A 57 1.99 9.89 -8.43
N ALA A 58 2.18 9.39 -9.65
CA ALA A 58 2.25 7.96 -9.90
C ALA A 58 3.47 7.30 -9.20
N ARG A 59 4.64 7.96 -9.22
CA ARG A 59 5.84 7.47 -8.52
C ARG A 59 5.62 7.43 -7.00
N MET A 60 5.09 8.50 -6.42
CA MET A 60 4.80 8.57 -4.99
C MET A 60 3.81 7.48 -4.58
N LYS A 61 2.74 7.27 -5.36
CA LYS A 61 1.77 6.22 -5.07
C LYS A 61 2.39 4.83 -5.08
N LEU A 62 3.30 4.54 -6.02
CA LEU A 62 4.01 3.27 -6.05
C LEU A 62 4.91 3.08 -4.83
N VAL A 63 5.61 4.13 -4.37
CA VAL A 63 6.42 4.09 -3.15
C VAL A 63 5.55 3.80 -1.92
N VAL A 64 4.41 4.49 -1.79
CA VAL A 64 3.46 4.26 -0.68
C VAL A 64 2.95 2.81 -0.68
N ASN A 65 2.53 2.31 -1.84
CA ASN A 65 2.03 0.93 -1.94
C ASN A 65 3.14 -0.10 -1.71
N MET A 66 4.39 0.21 -2.10
CA MET A 66 5.55 -0.63 -1.80
C MET A 66 5.76 -0.80 -0.30
N ILE A 67 5.80 0.32 0.43
CA ILE A 67 5.96 0.32 1.90
C ILE A 67 4.82 -0.45 2.56
N MET A 68 3.58 -0.20 2.13
CA MET A 68 2.40 -0.92 2.64
C MET A 68 2.50 -2.44 2.45
N GLY A 69 2.99 -2.90 1.28
CA GLY A 69 3.20 -4.32 1.02
C GLY A 69 4.25 -4.92 1.93
N SER A 70 5.39 -4.26 2.06
CA SER A 70 6.47 -4.72 2.95
C SER A 70 6.03 -4.79 4.41
N MET A 71 5.25 -3.81 4.89
CA MET A 71 4.70 -3.83 6.25
C MET A 71 3.76 -5.03 6.47
N MET A 72 2.93 -5.37 5.48
CA MET A 72 2.02 -6.52 5.59
C MET A 72 2.77 -7.85 5.61
N ASN A 73 3.83 -7.98 4.81
CA ASN A 73 4.69 -9.16 4.83
C ASN A 73 5.37 -9.32 6.20
N ALA A 74 5.96 -8.25 6.73
CA ALA A 74 6.60 -8.26 8.04
C ALA A 74 5.62 -8.65 9.17
N LEU A 75 4.37 -8.15 9.12
CA LEU A 75 3.33 -8.56 10.06
C LEU A 75 3.01 -10.06 9.95
N SER A 76 2.90 -10.56 8.72
CA SER A 76 2.59 -11.98 8.45
C SER A 76 3.69 -12.90 8.98
N GLU A 77 4.95 -12.58 8.69
CA GLU A 77 6.13 -13.33 9.18
C GLU A 77 6.22 -13.29 10.71
N GLY A 78 6.01 -12.11 11.32
CA GLY A 78 6.01 -11.97 12.77
C GLY A 78 4.94 -12.82 13.47
N LEU A 79 3.72 -12.85 12.93
CA LEU A 79 2.63 -13.70 13.44
C LEU A 79 2.97 -15.19 13.30
N ALA A 80 3.49 -15.62 12.15
CA ALA A 80 3.88 -17.01 11.91
C ALA A 80 5.02 -17.46 12.84
N LEU A 81 6.03 -16.61 13.03
CA LEU A 81 7.15 -16.86 13.93
C LEU A 81 6.70 -16.94 15.39
N ALA A 82 5.83 -16.02 15.83
CA ALA A 82 5.26 -16.06 17.17
C ALA A 82 4.51 -17.36 17.44
N GLY A 83 3.68 -17.81 16.50
CA GLY A 83 2.98 -19.10 16.59
C GLY A 83 3.97 -20.27 16.69
N SER A 84 5.02 -20.27 15.86
CA SER A 84 6.06 -21.33 15.87
C SER A 84 6.88 -21.35 17.16
N ALA A 85 7.06 -20.19 17.80
CA ALA A 85 7.73 -20.05 19.09
C ALA A 85 6.83 -20.35 20.30
N GLY A 86 5.58 -20.77 20.08
CA GLY A 86 4.60 -21.03 21.15
C GLY A 86 4.03 -19.77 21.81
N LEU A 87 4.20 -18.60 21.19
CA LEU A 87 3.67 -17.34 21.69
C LEU A 87 2.23 -17.12 21.20
N ASN A 88 1.43 -16.46 22.03
CA ASN A 88 0.09 -16.05 21.63
C ASN A 88 0.16 -14.87 20.62
N GLN A 89 -0.33 -15.10 19.41
CA GLN A 89 -0.34 -14.09 18.34
C GLN A 89 -1.18 -12.85 18.67
N GLN A 90 -2.26 -13.01 19.45
CA GLN A 90 -3.07 -11.87 19.90
C GLN A 90 -2.27 -11.00 20.87
N THR A 91 -1.55 -11.62 21.81
CA THR A 91 -0.64 -10.90 22.71
C THR A 91 0.46 -10.17 21.93
N LEU A 92 1.01 -10.75 20.85
CA LEU A 92 1.95 -10.03 19.98
C LEU A 92 1.30 -8.77 19.39
N LEU A 93 0.09 -8.89 18.83
CA LEU A 93 -0.62 -7.71 18.32
C LEU A 93 -0.83 -6.69 19.42
N ASP A 94 -1.29 -7.11 20.59
CA ASP A 94 -1.52 -6.20 21.72
C ASP A 94 -0.21 -5.47 22.08
N VAL A 95 0.93 -6.15 22.17
CA VAL A 95 2.25 -5.49 22.35
C VAL A 95 2.57 -4.47 21.24
N MET A 96 2.17 -4.71 19.99
CA MET A 96 2.45 -3.83 18.85
C MET A 96 1.46 -2.67 18.69
N VAL A 97 0.18 -2.85 19.04
CA VAL A 97 -0.91 -1.90 18.76
C VAL A 97 -1.69 -1.43 19.99
N GLU A 98 -1.47 -2.01 21.17
CA GLU A 98 -2.18 -1.64 22.40
C GLU A 98 -1.70 -0.28 22.93
N ARG A 99 -2.62 0.38 23.66
CA ARG A 99 -2.51 1.73 24.20
C ARG A 99 -2.38 1.70 25.73
N THR A 100 -1.48 0.90 26.29
CA THR A 100 -1.44 0.75 27.75
C THR A 100 -0.90 1.98 28.48
N THR A 101 -0.15 2.87 27.84
CA THR A 101 0.28 4.14 28.47
C THR A 101 0.58 5.16 27.39
N ILE A 102 -0.15 6.29 27.34
CA ILE A 102 0.12 7.62 26.73
C ILE A 102 0.91 7.69 25.40
N ASP A 103 1.99 6.93 25.24
CA ASP A 103 2.67 6.58 24.00
C ASP A 103 2.09 5.33 23.32
N HIS A 104 1.90 5.44 22.01
CA HIS A 104 1.65 4.27 21.18
C HIS A 104 2.94 3.45 21.06
N GLY A 105 2.83 2.11 21.01
CA GLY A 105 3.96 1.28 20.58
C GLY A 105 4.55 1.85 19.29
N ALA A 106 5.88 1.90 19.18
CA ALA A 106 6.58 2.68 18.13
C ALA A 106 6.17 2.33 16.68
N ILE A 107 5.56 1.16 16.49
CA ILE A 107 5.12 0.63 15.19
C ILE A 107 3.60 0.53 15.05
N ALA A 108 2.85 1.02 16.04
CA ALA A 108 1.39 1.00 16.05
C ALA A 108 0.85 1.79 14.85
N ASN A 109 0.02 1.14 14.04
CA ASN A 109 -0.60 1.77 12.89
C ASN A 109 -2.01 1.21 12.61
N PRO A 110 -2.91 1.99 11.97
CA PRO A 110 -4.29 1.57 11.71
C PRO A 110 -4.40 0.29 10.88
N MET A 111 -3.42 0.02 10.00
CA MET A 111 -3.43 -1.16 9.13
C MET A 111 -3.22 -2.44 9.94
N PHE A 112 -2.25 -2.46 10.86
CA PHE A 112 -2.02 -3.61 11.74
C PHE A 112 -3.21 -3.87 12.66
N LYS A 113 -3.79 -2.80 13.22
CA LYS A 113 -5.00 -2.90 14.06
C LYS A 113 -6.20 -3.47 13.29
N LEU A 114 -6.35 -3.10 12.02
CA LEU A 114 -7.46 -3.57 11.19
C LEU A 114 -7.23 -4.99 10.66
N LYS A 115 -6.00 -5.33 10.26
CA LYS A 115 -5.69 -6.58 9.54
C LYS A 115 -5.22 -7.70 10.45
N GLY A 116 -4.49 -7.40 11.52
CA GLY A 116 -3.94 -8.39 12.43
C GLY A 116 -4.98 -9.38 12.98
N PRO A 117 -6.11 -8.95 13.56
CA PRO A 117 -7.11 -9.87 14.09
C PRO A 117 -7.74 -10.78 13.03
N ALA A 118 -7.89 -10.27 11.81
CA ALA A 118 -8.39 -11.04 10.67
C ALA A 118 -7.37 -12.09 10.22
N MET A 119 -6.08 -11.73 10.20
CA MET A 119 -4.98 -12.65 9.87
C MET A 119 -4.81 -13.77 10.89
N ILE A 120 -4.92 -13.49 12.19
CA ILE A 120 -4.89 -14.51 13.25
C ILE A 120 -6.03 -15.53 13.07
N LYS A 121 -7.19 -15.07 12.62
CA LYS A 121 -8.37 -15.92 12.35
C LYS A 121 -8.35 -16.62 10.99
N GLY A 122 -7.33 -16.38 10.15
CA GLY A 122 -7.28 -16.87 8.78
C GLY A 122 -8.43 -16.37 7.90
N SER A 123 -8.92 -15.14 8.16
CA SER A 123 -10.07 -14.56 7.44
C SER A 123 -9.63 -13.36 6.61
N TYR A 124 -9.85 -13.39 5.30
CA TYR A 124 -9.36 -12.37 4.36
C TYR A 124 -10.48 -11.72 3.53
N PRO A 125 -11.45 -11.01 4.15
CA PRO A 125 -12.49 -10.33 3.40
C PRO A 125 -11.89 -9.27 2.46
N PRO A 126 -12.32 -9.22 1.18
CA PRO A 126 -11.70 -8.38 0.17
C PRO A 126 -12.00 -6.89 0.42
N ALA A 127 -11.03 -6.17 0.97
CA ALA A 127 -11.05 -4.71 1.08
C ALA A 127 -10.08 -4.03 0.11
N PHE A 128 -8.97 -4.69 -0.20
CA PHE A 128 -8.04 -4.34 -1.28
C PHE A 128 -7.54 -5.68 -1.86
N PRO A 129 -7.93 -6.04 -3.09
CA PRO A 129 -7.59 -7.35 -3.65
C PRO A 129 -6.07 -7.57 -3.68
N LEU A 130 -5.61 -8.74 -3.22
CA LEU A 130 -4.19 -9.11 -3.19
C LEU A 130 -3.51 -8.95 -4.56
N LYS A 131 -4.20 -9.31 -5.65
CA LYS A 131 -3.75 -9.10 -7.03
C LYS A 131 -3.39 -7.65 -7.37
N HIS A 132 -4.06 -6.67 -6.77
CA HIS A 132 -3.77 -5.26 -6.99
C HIS A 132 -2.54 -4.81 -6.19
N GLN A 133 -2.41 -5.27 -4.94
CA GLN A 133 -1.20 -5.06 -4.14
C GLN A 133 0.02 -5.66 -4.83
N GLN A 134 -0.07 -6.90 -5.29
CA GLN A 134 1.00 -7.60 -5.98
C GLN A 134 1.42 -6.89 -7.29
N LYS A 135 0.45 -6.46 -8.10
CA LYS A 135 0.72 -5.66 -9.32
C LYS A 135 1.48 -4.39 -8.97
N ASP A 136 1.09 -3.68 -7.92
CA ASP A 136 1.73 -2.42 -7.53
C ASP A 136 3.14 -2.65 -6.98
N MET A 137 3.35 -3.72 -6.21
CA MET A 137 4.67 -4.17 -5.75
C MET A 137 5.59 -4.49 -6.95
N ARG A 138 5.07 -5.23 -7.94
CA ARG A 138 5.81 -5.57 -9.17
C ARG A 138 6.17 -4.31 -9.97
N LEU A 139 5.24 -3.36 -10.10
CA LEU A 139 5.50 -2.09 -10.78
C LEU A 139 6.53 -1.23 -10.04
N ALA A 140 6.51 -1.20 -8.71
CA ALA A 140 7.50 -0.49 -7.90
C ALA A 140 8.89 -1.12 -8.04
N ALA A 141 9.00 -2.45 -7.91
CA ALA A 141 10.24 -3.20 -8.07
C ALA A 141 10.82 -3.04 -9.49
N PHE A 142 9.99 -3.18 -10.53
CA PHE A 142 10.41 -3.08 -11.93
C PHE A 142 10.92 -1.67 -12.30
N LYS A 143 10.27 -0.61 -11.80
CA LYS A 143 10.72 0.78 -12.04
C LYS A 143 12.00 1.12 -11.29
N LYS A 144 12.20 0.60 -10.07
CA LYS A 144 13.44 0.78 -9.30
C LYS A 144 14.62 0.05 -9.93
N ALA A 145 14.42 -1.19 -10.37
CA ALA A 145 15.42 -1.98 -11.11
C ALA A 145 15.92 -1.27 -12.39
N ARG A 146 15.00 -0.77 -13.22
CA ARG A 146 15.37 0.00 -14.42
C ARG A 146 16.05 1.34 -14.14
N GLY A 147 15.69 2.02 -13.06
CA GLY A 147 16.25 3.33 -12.71
C GLY A 147 17.66 3.30 -12.13
N LEU A 148 18.07 2.15 -11.58
CA LEU A 148 19.39 1.96 -10.95
C LEU A 148 20.37 1.15 -11.81
N GLY A 149 19.98 0.73 -13.02
CA GLY A 149 20.80 -0.18 -13.84
C GLY A 149 20.92 -1.60 -13.27
N LEU A 150 20.19 -1.89 -12.19
CA LEU A 150 20.19 -3.17 -11.49
C LEU A 150 19.05 -4.02 -12.05
N GLY A 151 19.31 -4.76 -13.12
CA GLY A 151 18.39 -5.81 -13.57
C GLY A 151 18.18 -6.85 -12.48
N ASP A 152 16.91 -7.20 -12.22
CA ASP A 152 16.36 -8.34 -11.45
C ASP A 152 16.95 -8.76 -10.07
N GLN A 153 18.03 -8.16 -9.58
CA GLN A 153 18.84 -8.80 -8.53
C GLN A 153 18.50 -8.45 -7.07
N ASP A 154 17.55 -7.55 -6.79
CA ASP A 154 17.35 -7.09 -5.39
C ASP A 154 15.92 -7.22 -4.84
N PHE A 155 15.03 -7.95 -5.52
CA PHE A 155 13.62 -8.11 -5.11
C PHE A 155 13.16 -9.56 -4.97
N SER A 156 14.10 -10.52 -4.96
CA SER A 156 13.76 -11.95 -4.92
C SER A 156 12.94 -12.32 -3.68
N ALA A 157 13.24 -11.82 -2.48
CA ALA A 157 12.50 -12.20 -1.28
C ALA A 157 11.01 -11.82 -1.35
N VAL A 158 10.70 -10.57 -1.67
CA VAL A 158 9.31 -10.08 -1.74
C VAL A 158 8.55 -10.65 -2.93
N TYR A 159 9.22 -10.80 -4.08
CA TYR A 159 8.62 -11.41 -5.27
C TYR A 159 8.35 -12.91 -5.07
N GLN A 160 9.26 -13.65 -4.43
CA GLN A 160 9.09 -15.09 -4.18
C GLN A 160 7.99 -15.36 -3.13
N VAL A 161 7.90 -14.53 -2.09
CA VAL A 161 6.80 -14.62 -1.09
C VAL A 161 5.43 -14.38 -1.75
N LEU A 162 5.34 -13.40 -2.66
CA LEU A 162 4.10 -13.11 -3.40
C LEU A 162 3.77 -14.13 -4.49
N LYS A 163 4.78 -14.75 -5.11
CA LYS A 163 4.58 -15.84 -6.08
C LYS A 163 4.13 -17.13 -5.39
N GLY A 164 4.61 -17.39 -4.17
CA GLY A 164 4.17 -18.53 -3.36
C GLY A 164 2.68 -18.49 -3.02
N THR A 165 2.13 -17.29 -2.77
CA THR A 165 0.72 -17.08 -2.43
C THR A 165 -0.23 -17.24 -3.62
N GLU A 166 0.23 -17.09 -4.87
CA GLU A 166 -0.57 -17.42 -6.07
C GLU A 166 -0.74 -18.94 -6.25
N SER A 167 0.23 -19.74 -5.81
CA SER A 167 0.18 -21.21 -5.94
C SER A 167 -0.75 -21.87 -4.91
N SER A 168 -1.12 -21.15 -3.84
CA SER A 168 -1.96 -21.64 -2.74
C SER A 168 -3.45 -21.29 -2.87
N GLY A 169 -3.88 -20.67 -3.98
CA GLY A 169 -5.30 -20.59 -4.36
C GLY A 169 -6.27 -20.15 -3.28
N GLU A 170 -6.14 -18.93 -2.76
CA GLU A 170 -7.18 -18.32 -1.92
C GLU A 170 -8.12 -17.45 -2.78
N GLN A 171 -9.36 -17.93 -2.93
CA GLN A 171 -10.52 -17.20 -3.46
C GLN A 171 -11.05 -16.21 -2.43
#